data_AF-A0AA36E836-F1
#
_entry.id   AF-A0AA36E836-F1
#
_cell.length_a   1.000
_cell.length_b   1.000
_cell.length_c   1.000
_cell.angle_alpha   90.00
_cell.angle_beta   90.00
_cell.angle_gamma   90.00
#
_symmetry.space_group_name_H-M   'P 1'
#
loop_
_entity.id
_entity.type
_entity.pdbx_description
1 polymer ?
#
loop_
_entity_poly.entity_id
_entity_poly.type
_entity_poly.pdbx_seq_one_letter_code
_entity_poly.pdbx_strand_id
1 'polypeptide(L)'
;MASSSTGSMTSGFQNVNVNFRNRNNPMVLCRCGDEASFSISWTEKNPGRKFRGCTNYNDPSRYCKFFIWLDPPLPSEDYKNLMYQMHLALVGMADGNAQLEQMNVNQNRRLMLMMKLMFIMVMLFAVMLVTGTVLLVKL
;
A
#
# COMPACT_ATOMS: atom_id res chain seq x y z
N MET A 1 2.22 -19.96 22.52
CA MET A 1 0.95 -19.64 21.84
C MET A 1 1.17 -18.31 21.13
N ALA A 2 1.20 -18.33 19.80
CA ALA A 2 1.41 -17.15 18.98
C ALA A 2 0.11 -16.35 18.86
N SER A 3 0.21 -15.03 18.81
CA SER A 3 -0.83 -14.17 18.26
C SER A 3 -0.16 -13.03 17.52
N SER A 4 0.12 -13.30 16.24
CA SER A 4 0.55 -12.33 15.24
C SER A 4 -0.62 -11.38 14.93
N SER A 5 -0.37 -10.08 14.95
CA SER A 5 -1.29 -9.08 14.41
C SER A 5 -0.60 -8.42 13.22
N THR A 6 -0.76 -9.01 12.04
CA THR A 6 -0.38 -8.44 10.75
C THR A 6 -1.43 -7.42 10.33
N GLY A 7 -1.15 -6.13 10.50
CA GLY A 7 -1.92 -5.04 9.91
C GLY A 7 -1.22 -4.53 8.66
N SER A 8 -1.53 -5.10 7.49
CA SER A 8 -1.08 -4.59 6.19
C SER A 8 -1.87 -3.32 5.84
N MET A 9 -1.19 -2.16 5.79
CA MET A 9 -1.79 -0.85 5.51
C MET A 9 -1.43 -0.32 4.11
N THR A 10 -1.43 -1.16 3.08
CA THR A 10 -0.83 -0.79 1.77
C THR A 10 -1.80 -0.65 0.61
N SER A 11 -3.08 -0.31 0.84
CA SER A 11 -4.02 0.01 -0.26
C SER A 11 -4.87 1.28 -0.06
N GLY A 12 -4.60 2.08 0.98
CA GLY A 12 -5.57 3.06 1.49
C GLY A 12 -5.55 4.46 0.87
N PHE A 13 -4.43 4.99 0.36
CA PHE A 13 -4.32 6.45 0.20
C PHE A 13 -5.01 7.06 -1.03
N GLN A 14 -5.46 6.25 -1.99
CA GLN A 14 -6.17 6.77 -3.17
C GLN A 14 -7.67 7.00 -2.93
N ASN A 15 -8.24 6.39 -1.89
CA ASN A 15 -9.61 6.65 -1.43
C ASN A 15 -9.72 6.13 0.02
N VAL A 16 -9.09 6.81 0.98
CA VAL A 16 -9.50 6.62 2.36
C VAL A 16 -10.91 7.22 2.45
N ASN A 17 -11.94 6.39 2.26
CA ASN A 17 -13.27 6.66 2.76
C ASN A 17 -13.17 6.53 4.28
N VAL A 18 -12.48 7.50 4.89
CA VAL A 18 -12.45 7.64 6.33
C VAL A 18 -13.90 7.93 6.66
N ASN A 19 -14.57 6.96 7.27
CA ASN A 19 -15.87 7.11 7.89
C ASN A 19 -15.75 8.11 9.06
N PHE A 20 -15.39 9.36 8.75
CA PHE A 20 -15.69 10.50 9.57
C PHE A 20 -17.21 10.68 9.50
N ARG A 21 -17.96 9.78 10.14
CA ARG A 21 -19.28 10.12 10.67
C ARG A 21 -19.04 11.14 11.78
N ASN A 22 -18.70 12.36 11.37
CA ASN A 22 -18.87 13.52 12.21
C ASN A 22 -20.37 13.54 12.53
N ARG A 23 -20.73 13.35 13.80
CA ARG A 23 -22.14 13.33 14.24
C ARG A 23 -22.88 14.63 13.89
N ASN A 24 -22.14 15.69 13.55
CA ASN A 24 -22.66 16.99 13.14
C ASN A 24 -22.77 17.16 11.61
N ASN A 25 -22.48 16.12 10.80
CA ASN A 25 -22.60 16.18 9.35
C ASN A 25 -23.91 15.50 8.91
N PRO A 26 -24.90 16.25 8.40
CA PRO A 26 -26.19 15.69 8.03
C PRO A 26 -26.05 14.60 6.96
N MET A 27 -26.91 13.58 7.05
CA MET A 27 -27.05 12.56 6.02
C MET A 27 -27.53 13.26 4.73
N VAL A 28 -26.77 13.13 3.64
CA VAL A 28 -27.11 13.70 2.34
C VAL A 28 -27.34 12.54 1.38
N LEU A 29 -28.51 12.50 0.75
CA LEU A 29 -28.82 11.51 -0.27
C LEU A 29 -28.38 12.00 -1.65
N CYS A 30 -27.86 11.10 -2.46
CA CYS A 30 -27.63 11.36 -3.88
C CYS A 30 -28.93 11.19 -4.69
N ARG A 31 -28.89 11.49 -5.99
CA ARG A 31 -30.06 11.31 -6.88
C ARG A 31 -30.50 9.85 -7.09
N CYS A 32 -29.70 8.87 -6.68
CA CYS A 32 -30.10 7.47 -6.65
C CYS A 32 -31.01 7.13 -5.45
N GLY A 33 -31.08 8.01 -4.44
CA GLY A 33 -31.70 7.70 -3.15
C GLY A 33 -30.74 7.11 -2.11
N ASP A 34 -29.51 6.76 -2.50
CA ASP A 34 -28.48 6.25 -1.60
C ASP A 34 -27.75 7.38 -0.83
N GLU A 35 -27.19 7.05 0.35
CA GLU A 35 -26.34 7.98 1.09
C GLU A 35 -25.09 8.34 0.28
N ALA A 36 -24.86 9.65 0.11
CA ALA A 36 -23.73 10.17 -0.62
C ALA A 36 -22.43 10.01 0.19
N SER A 37 -21.43 9.36 -0.42
CA SER A 37 -20.14 9.07 0.20
C SER A 37 -19.37 10.34 0.50
N PHE A 38 -18.67 10.37 1.64
CA PHE A 38 -17.74 11.44 1.99
C PHE A 38 -16.34 11.09 1.47
N SER A 39 -15.71 12.03 0.76
CA SER A 39 -14.39 11.80 0.16
C SER A 39 -13.53 13.07 0.18
N ILE A 40 -12.22 12.89 0.11
CA ILE A 40 -11.23 13.97 -0.04
C ILE A 40 -10.69 13.91 -1.46
N SER A 41 -10.72 15.02 -2.20
CA SER A 41 -10.10 15.11 -3.52
C SER A 41 -8.58 15.24 -3.37
N TRP A 42 -7.84 14.43 -4.13
CA TRP A 42 -6.40 14.56 -4.30
C TRP A 42 -6.01 14.97 -5.72
N THR A 43 -6.96 15.54 -6.47
CA THR A 43 -6.67 16.13 -7.79
C THR A 43 -5.80 17.37 -7.63
N GLU A 44 -4.93 17.64 -8.60
CA GLU A 44 -4.07 18.84 -8.64
C GLU A 44 -4.88 20.15 -8.48
N LYS A 45 -6.10 20.19 -9.02
CA LYS A 45 -6.97 21.38 -8.95
C LYS A 45 -7.64 21.59 -7.58
N ASN A 46 -7.89 20.51 -6.82
CA ASN A 46 -8.61 20.57 -5.56
C ASN A 46 -7.99 19.61 -4.50
N PRO A 47 -6.69 19.71 -4.19
CA PRO A 47 -6.04 18.79 -3.27
C PRO A 47 -6.53 19.03 -1.83
N GLY A 48 -6.80 17.95 -1.10
CA GLY A 48 -7.25 17.99 0.28
C GLY A 48 -8.70 18.46 0.49
N ARG A 49 -9.43 18.84 -0.57
CA ARG A 49 -10.79 19.41 -0.46
C ARG A 49 -11.84 18.32 -0.28
N LYS A 50 -12.71 18.44 0.72
CA LYS A 50 -13.76 17.44 1.02
C LYS A 50 -14.98 17.64 0.13
N PHE A 51 -15.56 16.54 -0.33
CA PHE A 51 -16.79 16.52 -1.11
C PHE A 51 -17.71 15.35 -0.69
N ARG A 52 -18.98 15.45 -1.08
CA ARG A 52 -19.89 14.30 -1.14
C ARG A 52 -20.17 13.92 -2.58
N GLY A 53 -20.15 12.63 -2.88
CA GLY A 53 -20.37 12.08 -4.21
C GLY A 53 -21.38 10.95 -4.21
N CYS A 54 -21.89 10.61 -5.40
CA CYS A 54 -22.66 9.38 -5.58
C CYS A 54 -21.75 8.17 -5.26
N THR A 55 -22.22 7.26 -4.41
CA THR A 55 -21.48 6.04 -4.06
C THR A 55 -21.28 5.12 -5.28
N ASN A 56 -22.16 5.21 -6.29
CA ASN A 56 -22.05 4.47 -7.54
C ASN A 56 -21.16 5.18 -8.59
N TYR A 57 -20.24 6.08 -8.20
CA TYR A 57 -19.45 6.88 -9.15
C TYR A 57 -18.56 6.07 -10.12
N ASN A 58 -18.20 4.84 -9.76
CA ASN A 58 -17.42 3.94 -10.61
C ASN A 58 -18.28 3.09 -11.57
N ASP A 59 -19.60 3.17 -11.47
CA ASP A 59 -20.53 2.40 -12.30
C ASP A 59 -21.30 3.36 -13.22
N PRO A 60 -20.91 3.47 -14.52
CA PRO A 60 -21.54 4.39 -15.45
C PRO A 60 -23.05 4.21 -15.61
N SER A 61 -23.57 2.99 -15.38
CA SER A 61 -25.00 2.68 -15.51
C SER A 61 -25.84 3.19 -14.34
N ARG A 62 -25.22 3.32 -13.15
CA ARG A 62 -25.88 3.75 -11.91
C ARG A 62 -25.42 5.11 -11.40
N TYR A 63 -24.37 5.67 -12.00
CA TYR A 63 -23.79 6.94 -11.59
C TYR A 63 -24.72 8.11 -11.91
N CYS A 64 -25.37 8.65 -10.87
CA CYS A 64 -26.30 9.76 -11.02
C CYS A 64 -25.64 11.15 -11.12
N LYS A 65 -24.30 11.23 -11.15
CA LYS A 65 -23.53 12.50 -11.20
C LYS A 65 -23.72 13.43 -10.01
N PHE A 66 -24.24 12.94 -8.88
CA PHE A 66 -24.37 13.75 -7.68
C PHE A 66 -22.97 14.07 -7.14
N PHE A 67 -22.73 15.36 -6.88
CA PHE A 67 -21.47 15.87 -6.38
C PHE A 67 -21.71 17.22 -5.70
N ILE A 68 -21.18 17.40 -4.48
CA ILE A 68 -21.16 18.69 -3.77
C ILE A 68 -19.85 18.87 -3.01
N TRP A 69 -19.31 20.08 -3.00
CA TRP A 69 -18.17 20.43 -2.14
C TRP A 69 -18.64 20.70 -0.71
N LEU A 70 -17.89 20.23 0.28
CA LEU A 70 -18.15 20.50 1.70
C LEU A 70 -17.31 21.66 2.22
N ASP A 71 -16.07 21.77 1.73
CA ASP A 71 -15.19 22.89 2.05
C ASP A 71 -15.32 24.01 0.99
N PRO A 72 -15.08 25.28 1.36
CA PRO A 72 -14.96 26.37 0.37
C PRO A 72 -13.80 26.11 -0.61
N PRO A 73 -13.71 26.88 -1.71
CA PRO A 73 -12.56 26.83 -2.60
C PRO A 73 -11.25 27.09 -1.83
N LEU A 74 -10.16 26.47 -2.31
CA LEU A 74 -8.84 26.61 -1.71
C LEU A 74 -8.33 28.06 -1.86
N PRO A 75 -7.59 28.58 -0.86
CA PRO A 75 -7.34 30.01 -0.72
C PRO A 75 -6.39 30.59 -1.79
N SER A 76 -5.47 29.80 -2.33
CA SER A 76 -4.50 30.24 -3.34
C SER A 76 -3.96 29.08 -4.17
N GLU A 77 -3.30 29.39 -5.30
CA GLU A 77 -2.63 28.38 -6.11
C GLU A 77 -1.42 27.77 -5.39
N ASP A 78 -0.67 28.57 -4.64
CA ASP A 78 0.46 28.10 -3.83
C ASP A 78 0.02 27.06 -2.79
N TYR A 79 -1.13 27.28 -2.15
CA TYR A 79 -1.70 26.32 -1.23
C TYR A 79 -2.05 24.99 -1.92
N LYS A 80 -2.63 25.05 -3.14
CA LYS A 80 -2.92 23.84 -3.91
C LYS A 80 -1.65 23.08 -4.25
N ASN A 81 -0.65 23.78 -4.79
CA ASN A 81 0.62 23.18 -5.17
C ASN A 81 1.32 22.53 -3.99
N LEU A 82 1.36 23.22 -2.84
CA LEU A 82 1.93 22.67 -1.61
C LEU A 82 1.20 21.40 -1.16
N MET A 83 -0.13 21.45 -1.07
CA MET A 83 -0.92 20.29 -0.62
C MET A 83 -0.81 19.11 -1.57
N TYR A 84 -0.80 19.35 -2.88
CA TYR A 84 -0.65 18.31 -3.89
C TYR A 84 0.74 17.68 -3.86
N GLN A 85 1.81 18.49 -3.81
CA GLN A 85 3.17 17.99 -3.69
C GLN A 85 3.39 17.19 -2.40
N MET A 86 2.81 17.64 -1.28
CA MET A 86 2.85 16.89 -0.03
C MET A 86 2.17 15.52 -0.17
N HIS A 87 1.00 15.45 -0.82
CA HIS A 87 0.33 14.19 -1.11
C HIS A 87 1.20 13.25 -1.97
N LEU A 88 1.77 13.75 -3.06
CA LEU A 88 2.65 12.98 -3.94
C LEU A 88 3.87 12.43 -3.18
N ALA A 89 4.49 13.27 -2.34
CA ALA A 89 5.62 12.86 -1.52
C ALA A 89 5.24 11.72 -0.55
N LEU A 90 4.09 11.82 0.13
CA LEU A 90 3.61 10.78 1.03
C LEU A 90 3.33 9.46 0.32
N VAL A 91 2.68 9.51 -0.85
CA VAL A 91 2.43 8.31 -1.66
C VAL A 91 3.74 7.70 -2.16
N GLY A 92 4.64 8.52 -2.70
CA GLY A 92 5.95 8.06 -3.16
C GLY A 92 6.80 7.44 -2.04
N MET A 93 6.75 7.99 -0.83
CA MET A 93 7.39 7.41 0.35
C MET A 93 6.77 6.06 0.73
N ALA A 94 5.44 5.95 0.72
CA ALA A 94 4.76 4.69 1.03
C ALA A 94 5.08 3.59 0.00
N ASP A 95 5.08 3.94 -1.29
CA ASP A 95 5.46 3.02 -2.37
C ASP A 95 6.93 2.62 -2.28
N GLY A 96 7.80 3.57 -1.97
CA GLY A 96 9.23 3.32 -1.73
C GLY A 96 9.46 2.37 -0.56
N ASN A 97 8.74 2.54 0.55
CA ASN A 97 8.80 1.65 1.70
C ASN A 97 8.34 0.23 1.35
N ALA A 98 7.23 0.09 0.63
CA ALA A 98 6.74 -1.21 0.17
C ALA A 98 7.76 -1.92 -0.75
N GLN A 99 8.42 -1.17 -1.64
CA GLN A 99 9.49 -1.70 -2.49
C GLN A 99 10.71 -2.13 -1.68
N LEU A 100 11.13 -1.34 -0.69
CA LEU A 100 12.24 -1.70 0.21
C LEU A 100 11.95 -2.98 0.99
N GLU A 101 10.72 -3.13 1.51
CA GLU A 101 10.28 -4.37 2.17
C GLU A 101 10.35 -5.57 1.21
N GLN A 102 9.86 -5.41 -0.01
CA GLN A 102 9.91 -6.46 -1.02
C GLN A 102 11.35 -6.82 -1.41
N MET A 103 12.22 -5.83 -1.58
CA MET A 103 13.65 -6.04 -1.85
C MET A 103 14.33 -6.77 -0.69
N ASN A 104 14.05 -6.39 0.56
CA ASN A 104 14.57 -7.07 1.74
C ASN A 104 14.09 -8.52 1.82
N VAL A 105 12.80 -8.80 1.56
CA VAL A 105 12.27 -10.17 1.49
C VAL A 105 12.97 -10.98 0.40
N ASN A 106 13.12 -10.41 -0.79
CA ASN A 106 13.82 -11.05 -1.91
C ASN A 106 15.30 -11.31 -1.58
N GLN A 107 15.97 -10.36 -0.93
CA GLN A 107 17.36 -10.48 -0.49
C GLN A 107 17.50 -11.56 0.57
N ASN A 108 16.63 -11.60 1.58
CA ASN A 108 16.63 -12.63 2.62
C ASN A 108 16.36 -14.02 2.03
N ARG A 109 15.46 -14.12 1.05
CA ARG A 109 15.25 -15.37 0.30
C ARG A 109 16.53 -15.80 -0.44
N ARG A 110 17.19 -14.88 -1.14
CA ARG A 110 18.46 -15.16 -1.85
C ARG A 110 19.57 -15.56 -0.88
N LEU A 111 19.70 -14.86 0.24
CA LEU A 111 20.68 -15.16 1.28
C LEU A 111 20.43 -16.54 1.88
N MET A 112 19.17 -16.88 2.22
CA MET A 112 18.81 -18.22 2.69
C MET A 112 19.13 -19.31 1.65
N LEU A 113 18.89 -19.05 0.36
CA LEU A 113 19.25 -19.98 -0.71
C LEU A 113 20.78 -20.15 -0.81
N MET A 114 21.54 -19.05 -0.78
CA MET A 114 23.00 -19.09 -0.79
C MET A 114 23.57 -19.82 0.43
N MET A 115 23.04 -19.59 1.63
CA MET A 115 23.43 -20.31 2.84
C MET A 115 23.17 -21.81 2.73
N LYS A 116 22.02 -22.23 2.17
CA LYS A 116 21.71 -23.64 1.92
C LYS A 116 22.69 -24.27 0.92
N LEU A 117 22.98 -23.59 -0.19
CA LEU A 117 23.93 -24.06 -1.19
C LEU A 117 25.33 -24.22 -0.60
N MET A 118 25.80 -23.21 0.15
CA MET A 118 27.09 -23.26 0.84
C MET A 118 27.19 -24.47 1.78
N PHE A 119 26.15 -24.73 2.58
CA PHE A 119 26.13 -25.88 3.49
C PHE A 119 26.23 -27.22 2.75
N ILE A 120 25.49 -27.39 1.65
CA ILE A 120 25.55 -28.61 0.82
C ILE A 120 26.96 -28.81 0.25
N MET A 121 27.58 -27.75 -0.27
CA MET A 121 28.93 -27.83 -0.84
C MET A 121 29.97 -28.26 0.20
N VAL A 122 29.89 -27.73 1.43
CA VAL A 122 30.77 -28.13 2.53
C VAL A 122 30.59 -29.62 2.88
N MET A 123 29.34 -30.09 2.94
CA MET A 123 29.06 -31.51 3.24
C MET A 123 29.57 -32.44 2.13
N LEU A 124 29.36 -32.08 0.86
CA LEU A 124 29.89 -32.86 -0.27
C LEU A 124 31.42 -32.92 -0.24
N PHE A 125 32.09 -31.80 0.03
CA PHE A 125 33.54 -31.77 0.17
C PHE A 125 34.03 -32.66 1.32
N ALA A 126 33.39 -32.61 2.48
CA ALA A 126 33.72 -33.47 3.62
C ALA A 126 33.55 -34.96 3.28
N VAL A 127 32.46 -35.33 2.61
CA VAL A 127 32.23 -36.72 2.15
C VAL A 127 33.36 -37.15 1.22
N MET A 128 33.74 -36.32 0.24
CA MET A 128 34.83 -36.62 -0.69
C MET A 128 36.16 -36.87 0.03
N LEU A 129 36.49 -36.09 1.05
CA LEU A 129 37.70 -36.29 1.87
C LEU A 129 37.65 -37.63 2.63
N VAL A 130 36.51 -37.98 3.23
CA VAL A 130 36.35 -39.25 3.97
C VAL A 130 36.38 -40.45 3.03
N THR A 131 35.65 -40.42 1.92
CA THR A 131 35.63 -41.53 0.97
C THR A 131 36.98 -41.71 0.28
N GLY A 132 37.66 -40.61 -0.06
CA GLY A 132 39.00 -40.66 -0.65
C GLY A 132 40.03 -41.27 0.30
N THR A 133 40.00 -40.89 1.58
CA THR A 133 40.90 -41.47 2.59
C THR A 133 40.63 -42.95 2.86
N VAL A 134 39.36 -43.39 2.87
CA VAL A 134 39.00 -44.82 3.01
C VAL A 134 39.46 -45.66 1.82
N LEU A 135 39.35 -45.14 0.60
CA LEU A 135 39.83 -45.83 -0.60
C LEU A 135 41.36 -46.00 -0.59
N LEU A 136 42.10 -44.98 -0.15
CA LEU A 136 43.56 -45.05 -0.03
C LEU A 136 44.03 -46.08 1.01
N VAL A 137 43.29 -46.25 2.11
CA VAL A 137 43.63 -47.24 3.16
C VAL A 137 43.26 -48.68 2.76
N LYS A 138 42.39 -48.87 1.76
CA LYS A 138 41.98 -50.19 1.26
C LYS A 138 42.82 -50.73 0.09
N LEU A 139 43.77 -49.94 -0.41
CA LEU A 139 44.76 -50.33 -1.44
C LEU A 139 46.03 -50.85 -0.78
#